data_AF-A0A2G3E6A1-F1
#
_entry.id   AF-A0A2G3E6A1-F1
#
_cell.length_a   1.000
_cell.length_b   1.000
_cell.length_c   1.000
_cell.angle_alpha   90.00
_cell.angle_beta   90.00
_cell.angle_gamma   90.00
#
_symmetry.space_group_name_H-M   'P 1'
#
loop_
_entity.id
_entity.type
_entity.pdbx_description
1 polymer ?
#
loop_
_entity_poly.entity_id
_entity_poly.type
_entity_poly.pdbx_seq_one_letter_code
_entity_poly.pdbx_strand_id
1 'polypeptide(L)'
;MRIFCTKINNYSGINERKQEIINHAAQNLGYQTISLFKFPDQVDSDQELMYRMFGIFAAFDQDDVLFFQYPSMVSLRYDTAVMNQVARYQNATKIVIVEDFGSRIDPEHYPSLDDEVNLLNQADLLILQGNEMLEELKQHGLNGVHVILQKVWDYPLNEEPNENDVKVKDGFGILTGPNNLNPLYMGYYIRNNLPVIALQGTPGAEFVEKFQVGLCVTNEQMQQLDIQSLVMSTPREQLERILKKTAAMAPLMEEGAYSKTLLMHALVAAQELKIKKIK
;
A
#
# COMPACT_ATOMS: atom_id res chain seq x y z
N MET A 1 8.80 -18.03 -14.95
CA MET A 1 8.44 -16.84 -14.15
C MET A 1 7.04 -17.01 -13.60
N ARG A 2 6.94 -17.34 -12.31
CA ARG A 2 5.75 -17.23 -11.47
C ARG A 2 5.86 -15.95 -10.65
N ILE A 3 4.72 -15.50 -10.14
CA ILE A 3 4.63 -14.25 -9.40
C ILE A 3 4.02 -14.56 -8.05
N PHE A 4 4.71 -14.12 -7.01
CA PHE A 4 4.33 -14.32 -5.63
C PHE A 4 4.06 -12.98 -4.97
N CYS A 5 3.09 -12.92 -4.08
CA CYS A 5 2.83 -11.75 -3.24
C CYS A 5 2.78 -12.19 -1.78
N THR A 6 3.52 -11.52 -0.90
CA THR A 6 3.50 -11.86 0.52
C THR A 6 2.22 -11.37 1.19
N LYS A 7 1.75 -12.04 2.25
CA LYS A 7 0.69 -11.54 3.12
C LYS A 7 0.97 -11.93 4.57
N ILE A 8 0.86 -11.00 5.50
CA ILE A 8 0.91 -11.29 6.94
C ILE A 8 -0.36 -12.00 7.43
N ASN A 9 -0.18 -12.95 8.34
CA ASN A 9 -1.24 -13.67 9.05
C ASN A 9 -0.96 -13.62 10.56
N ASN A 10 -1.98 -13.89 11.37
CA ASN A 10 -1.89 -13.80 12.84
C ASN A 10 -1.54 -12.38 13.34
N TYR A 11 -1.95 -11.38 12.58
CA TYR A 11 -1.85 -9.98 12.91
C TYR A 11 -3.21 -9.33 12.63
N SER A 12 -3.59 -8.34 13.41
CA SER A 12 -4.85 -7.60 13.23
C SER A 12 -4.55 -6.12 13.33
N GLY A 13 -4.93 -5.35 12.32
CA GLY A 13 -4.71 -3.92 12.29
C GLY A 13 -4.72 -3.35 10.88
N ILE A 14 -4.47 -2.05 10.78
CA ILE A 14 -4.51 -1.30 9.51
C ILE A 14 -3.55 -1.90 8.47
N ASN A 15 -2.35 -2.35 8.86
CA ASN A 15 -1.41 -2.93 7.91
C ASN A 15 -1.81 -4.34 7.45
N GLU A 16 -2.51 -5.14 8.28
CA GLU A 16 -3.10 -6.39 7.79
C GLU A 16 -4.13 -6.10 6.69
N ARG A 17 -4.96 -5.07 6.90
CA ARG A 17 -5.97 -4.65 5.92
C ARG A 17 -5.36 -4.17 4.61
N LYS A 18 -4.28 -3.37 4.67
CA LYS A 18 -3.51 -2.94 3.49
C LYS A 18 -3.01 -4.16 2.70
N GLN A 19 -2.39 -5.11 3.41
CA GLN A 19 -1.85 -6.31 2.79
C GLN A 19 -2.93 -7.20 2.18
N GLU A 20 -4.11 -7.25 2.80
CA GLU A 20 -5.21 -8.04 2.27
C GLU A 20 -5.81 -7.44 1.00
N ILE A 21 -5.91 -6.11 0.90
CA ILE A 21 -6.38 -5.43 -0.32
C ILE A 21 -5.47 -5.77 -1.51
N ILE A 22 -4.16 -5.66 -1.32
CA ILE A 22 -3.18 -5.97 -2.38
C ILE A 22 -3.17 -7.47 -2.67
N ASN A 23 -3.19 -8.33 -1.66
CA ASN A 23 -3.16 -9.78 -1.86
C ASN A 23 -4.43 -10.26 -2.59
N HIS A 24 -5.60 -9.68 -2.31
CA HIS A 24 -6.82 -9.94 -3.08
C HIS A 24 -6.66 -9.54 -4.55
N ALA A 25 -6.07 -8.38 -4.83
CA ALA A 25 -5.77 -7.97 -6.21
C ALA A 25 -4.76 -8.91 -6.88
N ALA A 26 -3.72 -9.33 -6.17
CA ALA A 26 -2.70 -10.27 -6.65
C ALA A 26 -3.30 -11.64 -7.01
N GLN A 27 -4.16 -12.20 -6.15
CA GLN A 27 -4.84 -13.46 -6.39
C GLN A 27 -5.76 -13.39 -7.62
N ASN A 28 -6.48 -12.27 -7.81
CA ASN A 28 -7.30 -12.05 -8.99
C ASN A 28 -6.49 -11.93 -10.30
N LEU A 29 -5.20 -11.63 -10.20
CA LEU A 29 -4.26 -11.68 -11.34
C LEU A 29 -3.58 -13.06 -11.50
N GLY A 30 -3.94 -14.05 -10.67
CA GLY A 30 -3.34 -15.38 -10.67
C GLY A 30 -1.98 -15.46 -9.97
N TYR A 31 -1.61 -14.46 -9.16
CA TYR A 31 -0.37 -14.49 -8.39
C TYR A 31 -0.56 -15.39 -7.17
N GLN A 32 0.54 -16.01 -6.71
CA GLN A 32 0.52 -16.95 -5.60
C GLN A 32 0.82 -16.23 -4.28
N THR A 33 0.05 -16.50 -3.23
CA THR A 33 0.29 -15.90 -1.91
C THR A 33 1.41 -16.63 -1.18
N ILE A 34 2.38 -15.87 -0.65
CA ILE A 34 3.34 -16.33 0.35
C ILE A 34 2.88 -15.84 1.72
N SER A 35 2.40 -16.75 2.54
CA SER A 35 1.93 -16.44 3.88
C SER A 35 3.09 -16.25 4.85
N LEU A 36 3.23 -15.04 5.39
CA LEU A 36 4.10 -14.72 6.51
C LEU A 36 3.26 -14.79 7.78
N PHE A 37 3.76 -15.39 8.85
CA PHE A 37 3.03 -15.51 10.12
C PHE A 37 3.65 -14.56 11.15
N LYS A 38 2.85 -13.77 11.87
CA LYS A 38 3.34 -12.91 12.96
C LYS A 38 3.59 -13.72 14.21
N PHE A 39 4.83 -13.68 14.69
CA PHE A 39 5.32 -14.30 15.92
C PHE A 39 6.53 -13.51 16.45
N PRO A 40 6.94 -13.67 17.72
CA PRO A 40 8.19 -13.10 18.22
C PRO A 40 9.39 -13.86 17.61
N ASP A 41 10.00 -13.30 16.57
CA ASP A 41 11.03 -13.99 15.78
C ASP A 41 12.34 -14.24 16.54
N GLN A 42 12.51 -13.64 17.71
CA GLN A 42 13.66 -13.85 18.61
C GLN A 42 13.69 -15.26 19.23
N VAL A 43 12.58 -16.01 19.16
CA VAL A 43 12.54 -17.41 19.61
C VAL A 43 13.26 -18.35 18.64
N ASP A 44 13.40 -17.94 17.37
CA ASP A 44 14.17 -18.68 16.37
C ASP A 44 15.59 -18.12 16.34
N SER A 45 16.59 -19.00 16.50
CA SER A 45 17.97 -18.69 16.12
C SER A 45 18.05 -18.32 14.62
N ASP A 46 19.14 -17.69 14.18
CA ASP A 46 19.30 -17.32 12.77
C ASP A 46 19.25 -18.54 11.83
N GLN A 47 19.70 -19.70 12.30
CA GLN A 47 19.61 -20.95 11.55
C GLN A 47 18.17 -21.47 11.47
N GLU A 48 17.41 -21.40 12.56
CA GLU A 48 15.99 -21.80 12.57
C GLU A 48 15.15 -20.87 11.71
N LEU A 49 15.39 -19.56 11.78
CA LEU A 49 14.73 -18.58 10.91
C LEU A 49 15.06 -18.84 9.43
N MET A 50 16.31 -19.18 9.10
CA MET A 50 16.69 -19.58 7.74
C MET A 50 15.93 -20.82 7.27
N TYR A 51 15.82 -21.87 8.10
CA TYR A 51 15.06 -23.07 7.75
C TYR A 51 13.56 -22.79 7.62
N ARG A 52 13.01 -21.89 8.44
CA ARG A 52 11.65 -21.40 8.26
C ARG A 52 11.48 -20.71 6.90
N MET A 53 12.43 -19.87 6.48
CA MET A 53 12.42 -19.26 5.15
C MET A 53 12.46 -20.30 4.03
N PHE A 54 13.22 -21.38 4.17
CA PHE A 54 13.19 -22.49 3.19
C PHE A 54 11.81 -23.12 3.08
N GLY A 55 11.12 -23.32 4.20
CA GLY A 55 9.75 -23.83 4.21
C GLY A 55 8.75 -22.87 3.55
N ILE A 56 8.80 -21.59 3.94
CA ILE A 56 7.90 -20.55 3.41
C ILE A 56 8.08 -20.37 1.90
N PHE A 57 9.34 -20.37 1.43
CA PHE A 57 9.70 -20.19 0.02
C PHE A 57 9.91 -21.50 -0.74
N ALA A 58 9.40 -22.64 -0.23
CA ALA A 58 9.61 -23.95 -0.85
C ALA A 58 9.10 -24.03 -2.30
N ALA A 59 8.09 -23.23 -2.64
CA ALA A 59 7.54 -23.14 -4.00
C ALA A 59 8.27 -22.13 -4.89
N PHE A 60 9.07 -21.21 -4.35
CA PHE A 60 9.77 -20.15 -5.08
C PHE A 60 11.03 -20.71 -5.75
N ASP A 61 11.32 -20.29 -6.98
CA ASP A 61 12.46 -20.79 -7.77
C ASP A 61 13.13 -19.67 -8.60
N GLN A 62 14.08 -20.05 -9.45
CA GLN A 62 14.77 -19.17 -10.39
C GLN A 62 13.78 -18.44 -11.30
N ASP A 63 14.14 -17.22 -11.70
CA ASP A 63 13.35 -16.32 -12.56
C ASP A 63 11.96 -15.93 -12.02
N ASP A 64 11.60 -16.29 -10.79
CA ASP A 64 10.34 -15.88 -10.16
C ASP A 64 10.38 -14.42 -9.65
N VAL A 65 9.19 -13.85 -9.44
CA VAL A 65 9.01 -12.48 -8.96
C VAL A 65 8.35 -12.50 -7.60
N LEU A 66 8.92 -11.77 -6.64
CA LEU A 66 8.31 -11.49 -5.35
C LEU A 66 7.79 -10.05 -5.33
N PHE A 67 6.49 -9.89 -5.04
CA PHE A 67 5.90 -8.67 -4.48
C PHE A 67 5.92 -8.79 -2.96
N PHE A 68 6.90 -8.16 -2.33
CA PHE A 68 7.02 -8.12 -0.88
C PHE A 68 6.23 -6.93 -0.34
N GLN A 69 5.16 -7.21 0.40
CA GLN A 69 4.40 -6.22 1.14
C GLN A 69 5.13 -5.89 2.43
N TYR A 70 5.74 -4.70 2.47
CA TYR A 70 6.59 -4.23 3.55
C TYR A 70 5.87 -3.16 4.38
N PRO A 71 6.00 -3.18 5.72
CA PRO A 71 6.70 -4.20 6.51
C PRO A 71 5.92 -5.50 6.63
N SER A 72 6.58 -6.64 6.89
CA SER A 72 5.82 -7.88 7.23
C SER A 72 5.09 -7.78 8.57
N MET A 73 5.36 -6.71 9.32
CA MET A 73 4.96 -6.50 10.71
C MET A 73 5.61 -7.47 11.70
N VAL A 74 6.55 -8.33 11.31
CA VAL A 74 7.26 -9.23 12.24
C VAL A 74 8.40 -8.50 12.92
N SER A 75 9.43 -8.15 12.16
CA SER A 75 10.58 -7.34 12.57
C SER A 75 11.44 -7.03 11.35
N LEU A 76 12.34 -6.05 11.47
CA LEU A 76 13.31 -5.77 10.40
C LEU A 76 14.25 -6.97 10.14
N ARG A 77 14.56 -7.76 11.18
CA ARG A 77 15.33 -9.01 11.06
C ARG A 77 14.60 -10.02 10.17
N TYR A 78 13.29 -10.20 10.40
CA TYR A 78 12.47 -11.10 9.60
C TYR A 78 12.34 -10.62 8.15
N ASP A 79 12.12 -9.32 7.93
CA ASP A 79 12.03 -8.72 6.59
C ASP A 79 13.34 -8.86 5.80
N THR A 80 14.47 -8.74 6.51
CA THR A 80 15.80 -9.02 5.96
C THR A 80 15.96 -10.50 5.58
N ALA A 81 15.45 -11.43 6.40
CA ALA A 81 15.48 -12.86 6.08
C ALA A 81 14.66 -13.20 4.83
N VAL A 82 13.50 -12.55 4.64
CA VAL A 82 12.67 -12.67 3.43
C VAL A 82 13.45 -12.24 2.18
N MET A 83 14.03 -11.03 2.20
CA MET A 83 14.77 -10.49 1.06
C MET A 83 16.03 -11.29 0.75
N ASN A 84 16.74 -11.74 1.79
CA ASN A 84 17.91 -12.60 1.66
C ASN A 84 17.55 -13.97 1.09
N GLN A 85 16.43 -14.57 1.51
CA GLN A 85 15.97 -15.85 0.96
C GLN A 85 15.73 -15.73 -0.55
N VAL A 86 15.04 -14.68 -1.00
CA VAL A 86 14.77 -14.46 -2.42
C VAL A 86 16.06 -14.23 -3.22
N ALA A 87 17.04 -13.54 -2.63
CA ALA A 87 18.33 -13.29 -3.28
C ALA A 87 19.15 -14.57 -3.56
N ARG A 88 18.79 -15.72 -2.98
CA ARG A 88 19.44 -17.02 -3.24
C ARG A 88 19.05 -17.63 -4.59
N TYR A 89 17.94 -17.19 -5.17
CA TYR A 89 17.42 -17.73 -6.42
C TYR A 89 17.94 -16.91 -7.60
N GLN A 90 18.56 -17.61 -8.56
CA GLN A 90 19.11 -16.97 -9.74
C GLN A 90 18.03 -16.20 -10.50
N ASN A 91 18.36 -14.96 -10.88
CA ASN A 91 17.47 -14.06 -11.61
C ASN A 91 16.12 -13.80 -10.93
N ALA A 92 15.94 -14.06 -9.64
CA ALA A 92 14.72 -13.66 -8.95
C ALA A 92 14.55 -12.12 -8.98
N THR A 93 13.31 -11.65 -8.99
CA THR A 93 13.00 -10.21 -9.00
C THR A 93 12.30 -9.83 -7.70
N LYS A 94 12.78 -8.77 -7.03
CA LYS A 94 12.23 -8.27 -5.77
C LYS A 94 11.55 -6.92 -6.01
N ILE A 95 10.23 -6.92 -5.98
CA ILE A 95 9.40 -5.71 -5.99
C ILE A 95 8.90 -5.51 -4.57
N VAL A 96 9.19 -4.36 -3.94
CA VAL A 96 8.75 -4.08 -2.56
C VAL A 96 7.67 -3.02 -2.56
N ILE A 97 6.53 -3.32 -1.94
CA ILE A 97 5.42 -2.39 -1.71
C ILE A 97 5.58 -1.81 -0.31
N VAL A 98 5.91 -0.52 -0.21
CA VAL A 98 6.15 0.16 1.07
C VAL A 98 4.83 0.75 1.57
N GLU A 99 4.18 0.02 2.49
CA GLU A 99 2.89 0.36 3.07
C GLU A 99 3.00 1.30 4.27
N ASP A 100 4.13 1.29 4.96
CA ASP A 100 4.45 2.16 6.08
C ASP A 100 5.95 2.11 6.38
N PHE A 101 6.42 2.96 7.28
CA PHE A 101 7.77 2.80 7.86
C PHE A 101 7.66 2.08 9.19
N GLY A 102 8.30 0.91 9.26
CA GLY A 102 8.31 0.09 10.46
C GLY A 102 8.78 0.87 11.68
N SER A 103 9.81 1.71 11.54
CA SER A 103 10.34 2.55 12.62
C SER A 103 9.37 3.59 13.17
N ARG A 104 8.28 3.88 12.46
CA ARG A 104 7.22 4.78 12.93
C ARG A 104 6.09 4.03 13.63
N ILE A 105 5.73 2.85 13.13
CA ILE A 105 4.55 2.11 13.59
C ILE A 105 4.87 0.99 14.59
N ASP A 106 6.10 0.51 14.62
CA ASP A 106 6.61 -0.54 15.51
C ASP A 106 8.13 -0.35 15.79
N PRO A 107 8.53 0.76 16.43
CA PRO A 107 9.95 1.10 16.64
C PRO A 107 10.72 0.07 17.48
N GLU A 108 10.02 -0.78 18.25
CA GLU A 108 10.65 -1.86 19.02
C GLU A 108 11.28 -2.92 18.11
N HIS A 109 10.59 -3.26 17.01
CA HIS A 109 11.02 -4.29 16.06
C HIS A 109 11.69 -3.71 14.80
N TYR A 110 11.61 -2.40 14.62
CA TYR A 110 12.15 -1.64 13.50
C TYR A 110 12.94 -0.44 14.04
N PRO A 111 14.24 -0.59 14.29
CA PRO A 111 14.99 0.36 15.12
C PRO A 111 15.21 1.73 14.47
N SER A 112 15.39 1.79 13.15
CA SER A 112 15.66 3.04 12.44
C SER A 112 15.26 2.99 10.97
N LEU A 113 14.88 4.15 10.43
CA LEU A 113 14.58 4.30 8.99
C LEU A 113 15.83 4.06 8.11
N ASP A 114 17.04 4.33 8.62
CA ASP A 114 18.29 4.05 7.91
C ASP A 114 18.46 2.55 7.66
N ASP A 115 18.17 1.71 8.65
CA ASP A 115 18.23 0.26 8.51
C ASP A 115 17.14 -0.27 7.56
N GLU A 116 15.95 0.34 7.58
CA GLU A 116 14.90 0.04 6.60
C GLU A 116 15.35 0.40 5.19
N VAL A 117 15.98 1.57 4.98
CA VAL A 117 16.47 1.99 3.67
C VAL A 117 17.58 1.07 3.15
N ASN A 118 18.43 0.55 4.04
CA ASN A 118 19.42 -0.48 3.69
C ASN A 118 18.75 -1.76 3.15
N LEU A 119 17.63 -2.18 3.72
CA LEU A 119 16.82 -3.28 3.21
C LEU A 119 16.18 -2.93 1.86
N LEU A 120 15.53 -1.75 1.77
CA LEU A 120 14.80 -1.31 0.56
C LEU A 120 15.73 -1.13 -0.66
N ASN A 121 16.99 -0.72 -0.45
CA ASN A 121 18.00 -0.64 -1.50
C ASN A 121 18.33 -2.00 -2.16
N GLN A 122 17.92 -3.12 -1.57
CA GLN A 122 18.07 -4.45 -2.16
C GLN A 122 16.98 -4.80 -3.18
N ALA A 123 15.95 -3.96 -3.32
CA ALA A 123 14.85 -4.16 -4.26
C ALA A 123 15.25 -3.84 -5.69
N ASP A 124 14.63 -4.52 -6.66
CA ASP A 124 14.72 -4.17 -8.08
C ASP A 124 13.80 -3.00 -8.43
N LEU A 125 12.68 -2.87 -7.71
CA LEU A 125 11.68 -1.81 -7.85
C LEU A 125 10.94 -1.59 -6.53
N LEU A 126 10.65 -0.34 -6.21
CA LEU A 126 9.78 0.04 -5.09
C LEU A 126 8.43 0.56 -5.58
N ILE A 127 7.38 0.19 -4.89
CA ILE A 127 6.06 0.83 -4.94
C ILE A 127 5.90 1.66 -3.66
N LEU A 128 5.70 2.96 -3.80
CA LEU A 128 5.56 3.89 -2.67
C LEU A 128 4.20 4.59 -2.70
N GLN A 129 3.74 5.09 -1.55
CA GLN A 129 2.42 5.74 -1.44
C GLN A 129 2.38 7.23 -1.80
N GLY A 130 3.51 7.84 -2.13
CA GLY A 130 3.55 9.24 -2.53
C GLY A 130 4.96 9.79 -2.66
N ASN A 131 5.04 11.02 -3.16
CA ASN A 131 6.32 11.71 -3.34
C ASN A 131 7.00 12.03 -1.99
N GLU A 132 6.23 12.33 -0.94
CA GLU A 132 6.82 12.65 0.37
C GLU A 132 7.58 11.46 0.96
N MET A 133 7.00 10.26 0.89
CA MET A 133 7.68 9.01 1.25
C MET A 133 8.97 8.80 0.44
N LEU A 134 8.94 9.09 -0.87
CA LEU A 134 10.12 8.99 -1.72
C LEU A 134 11.23 9.97 -1.29
N GLU A 135 10.88 11.22 -1.05
CA GLU A 135 11.85 12.24 -0.66
C GLU A 135 12.46 11.94 0.71
N GLU A 136 11.67 11.41 1.65
CA GLU A 136 12.18 10.97 2.94
C GLU A 136 13.15 9.79 2.78
N LEU A 137 12.78 8.75 2.02
CA LEU A 137 13.68 7.62 1.78
C LEU A 137 14.99 8.07 1.09
N LYS A 138 14.95 9.04 0.18
CA LYS A 138 16.16 9.61 -0.45
C LYS A 138 17.06 10.33 0.55
N GLN A 139 16.49 11.07 1.50
CA GLN A 139 17.26 11.74 2.56
C GLN A 139 18.02 10.73 3.43
N HIS A 140 17.47 9.53 3.59
CA HIS A 140 18.06 8.41 4.33
C HIS A 140 18.89 7.46 3.45
N GLY A 141 19.16 7.82 2.18
CA GLY A 141 20.12 7.09 1.33
C GLY A 141 19.51 6.07 0.36
N LEU A 142 18.21 6.17 0.03
CA LEU A 142 17.63 5.41 -1.08
C LEU A 142 18.25 5.88 -2.40
N ASN A 143 18.96 5.00 -3.09
CA ASN A 143 19.76 5.36 -4.26
C ASN A 143 19.58 4.39 -5.43
N GLY A 144 19.21 4.91 -6.59
CA GLY A 144 19.24 4.18 -7.87
C GLY A 144 18.14 3.11 -8.07
N VAL A 145 17.26 2.91 -7.09
CA VAL A 145 16.11 1.99 -7.22
C VAL A 145 14.99 2.68 -7.98
N HIS A 146 14.38 1.98 -8.95
CA HIS A 146 13.23 2.51 -9.67
C HIS A 146 11.99 2.53 -8.79
N VAL A 147 11.17 3.58 -8.92
CA VAL A 147 10.02 3.83 -8.04
C VAL A 147 8.75 4.02 -8.88
N ILE A 148 7.69 3.33 -8.47
CA ILE A 148 6.31 3.57 -8.94
C ILE A 148 5.49 4.10 -7.76
N LEU A 149 4.67 5.12 -8.01
CA LEU A 149 3.78 5.65 -6.99
C LEU A 149 2.39 5.01 -7.10
N GLN A 150 1.91 4.48 -5.98
CA GLN A 150 0.51 4.12 -5.79
C GLN A 150 -0.32 5.41 -5.78
N LYS A 151 -1.43 5.40 -6.52
CA LYS A 151 -2.28 6.60 -6.71
C LYS A 151 -3.43 6.68 -5.71
N VAL A 152 -3.93 5.54 -5.26
CA VAL A 152 -5.11 5.42 -4.40
C VAL A 152 -5.16 4.01 -3.81
N TRP A 153 -5.87 3.84 -2.70
CA TRP A 153 -6.26 2.54 -2.17
C TRP A 153 -7.65 2.16 -2.68
N ASP A 154 -7.75 0.97 -3.28
CA ASP A 154 -9.03 0.31 -3.53
C ASP A 154 -9.63 -0.24 -2.23
N TYR A 155 -10.83 -0.82 -2.31
CA TYR A 155 -11.37 -1.62 -1.21
C TYR A 155 -12.21 -2.79 -1.74
N PRO A 156 -11.58 -3.85 -2.25
CA PRO A 156 -12.29 -4.97 -2.87
C PRO A 156 -12.75 -6.04 -1.87
N LEU A 157 -12.67 -5.76 -0.57
CA LEU A 157 -12.98 -6.73 0.48
C LEU A 157 -14.46 -6.68 0.84
N ASN A 158 -15.07 -7.83 1.10
CA ASN A 158 -16.45 -7.88 1.59
C ASN A 158 -16.55 -7.53 3.09
N GLU A 159 -15.44 -7.64 3.81
CA GLU A 159 -15.39 -7.31 5.23
C GLU A 159 -15.42 -5.81 5.43
N GLU A 160 -16.32 -5.37 6.29
CA GLU A 160 -16.40 -3.97 6.72
C GLU A 160 -15.14 -3.56 7.50
N PRO A 161 -14.73 -2.29 7.42
CA PRO A 161 -13.68 -1.76 8.27
C PRO A 161 -14.19 -1.60 9.72
N ASN A 162 -13.27 -1.47 10.68
CA ASN A 162 -13.68 -1.14 12.03
C ASN A 162 -14.33 0.25 12.04
N GLU A 163 -15.41 0.42 12.81
CA GLU A 163 -16.13 1.69 12.90
C GLU A 163 -15.26 2.87 13.36
N ASN A 164 -14.20 2.59 14.13
CA ASN A 164 -13.25 3.61 14.58
C ASN A 164 -12.28 4.08 13.48
N ASP A 165 -12.10 3.27 12.44
CA ASP A 165 -11.14 3.51 11.36
C ASP A 165 -11.76 4.33 10.21
N VAL A 166 -13.10 4.33 10.12
CA VAL A 166 -13.86 5.09 9.13
C VAL A 166 -14.68 6.20 9.78
N LYS A 167 -14.81 7.31 9.08
CA LYS A 167 -15.59 8.47 9.52
C LYS A 167 -16.53 8.86 8.40
N VAL A 168 -17.83 8.68 8.65
CA VAL A 168 -18.89 9.12 7.76
C VAL A 168 -19.69 10.20 8.47
N LYS A 169 -19.92 11.33 7.80
CA LYS A 169 -20.74 12.42 8.34
C LYS A 169 -21.57 13.01 7.20
N ASP A 170 -22.87 13.15 7.42
CA ASP A 170 -23.84 13.74 6.48
C ASP A 170 -23.74 13.20 5.03
N GLY A 171 -23.48 11.90 4.88
CA GLY A 171 -23.36 11.24 3.56
C GLY A 171 -21.99 11.38 2.87
N PHE A 172 -20.98 11.92 3.56
CA PHE A 172 -19.61 12.00 3.08
C PHE A 172 -18.66 11.13 3.90
N GLY A 173 -17.73 10.46 3.21
CA GLY A 173 -16.57 9.84 3.84
C GLY A 173 -15.50 10.89 4.16
N ILE A 174 -14.98 10.92 5.37
CA ILE A 174 -13.93 11.85 5.77
C ILE A 174 -12.59 11.14 5.67
N LEU A 175 -11.71 11.63 4.80
CA LEU A 175 -10.38 11.07 4.68
C LEU A 175 -9.57 11.47 5.91
N THR A 176 -9.16 10.46 6.66
CA THR A 176 -8.32 10.58 7.84
C THR A 176 -7.09 9.70 7.71
N GLY A 177 -6.02 10.07 8.41
CA GLY A 177 -4.76 9.35 8.40
C GLY A 177 -3.58 10.31 8.33
N PRO A 178 -2.35 9.80 8.21
CA PRO A 178 -1.18 10.61 7.95
C PRO A 178 -1.35 11.39 6.65
N ASN A 179 -1.09 12.69 6.70
CA ASN A 179 -1.26 13.59 5.55
C ASN A 179 -0.31 13.28 4.39
N ASN A 180 0.72 12.47 4.63
CA ASN A 180 1.78 12.10 3.70
C ASN A 180 1.59 10.74 3.02
N LEU A 181 0.53 10.00 3.38
CA LEU A 181 0.21 8.69 2.81
C LEU A 181 -1.13 8.73 2.06
N ASN A 182 -1.34 7.74 1.18
CA ASN A 182 -2.64 7.54 0.58
C ASN A 182 -3.65 7.09 1.64
N PRO A 183 -4.83 7.73 1.75
CA PRO A 183 -5.85 7.31 2.72
C PRO A 183 -6.41 5.93 2.38
N LEU A 184 -6.21 4.95 3.27
CA LEU A 184 -6.62 3.56 3.07
C LEU A 184 -8.09 3.40 2.69
N TYR A 185 -8.98 4.10 3.40
CA TYR A 185 -10.42 3.92 3.26
C TYR A 185 -11.06 4.78 2.16
N MET A 186 -10.28 5.44 1.31
CA MET A 186 -10.85 6.18 0.17
C MET A 186 -11.67 5.25 -0.75
N GLY A 187 -11.10 4.10 -1.11
CA GLY A 187 -11.80 3.11 -1.92
C GLY A 187 -13.08 2.60 -1.26
N TYR A 188 -13.07 2.44 0.07
CA TYR A 188 -14.23 2.02 0.85
C TYR A 188 -15.39 3.03 0.77
N TYR A 189 -15.10 4.32 0.94
CA TYR A 189 -16.13 5.35 0.82
C TYR A 189 -16.68 5.41 -0.62
N ILE A 190 -15.80 5.45 -1.61
CA ILE A 190 -16.20 5.61 -3.01
C ILE A 190 -17.02 4.41 -3.50
N ARG A 191 -16.65 3.16 -3.15
CA ARG A 191 -17.45 1.98 -3.54
C ARG A 191 -18.85 1.99 -2.95
N ASN A 192 -19.01 2.59 -1.77
CA ASN A 192 -20.30 2.78 -1.11
C ASN A 192 -21.05 4.03 -1.61
N ASN A 193 -20.63 4.62 -2.74
CA ASN A 193 -21.18 5.84 -3.32
C ASN A 193 -21.12 7.06 -2.39
N LEU A 194 -20.22 7.05 -1.40
CA LEU A 194 -19.98 8.18 -0.51
C LEU A 194 -18.91 9.08 -1.14
N PRO A 195 -19.25 10.31 -1.56
CA PRO A 195 -18.22 11.29 -1.90
C PRO A 195 -17.36 11.59 -0.67
N VAL A 196 -16.12 12.02 -0.91
CA VAL A 196 -15.16 12.17 0.17
C VAL A 196 -14.81 13.62 0.48
N ILE A 197 -14.43 13.91 1.72
CA ILE A 197 -13.82 15.18 2.13
C ILE A 197 -12.34 14.95 2.38
N ALA A 198 -11.49 15.67 1.67
CA ALA A 198 -10.04 15.56 1.74
C ALA A 198 -9.40 16.86 2.21
N LEU A 199 -8.33 16.75 2.99
CA LEU A 199 -7.50 17.90 3.35
C LEU A 199 -6.62 18.29 2.15
N GLN A 200 -6.66 19.57 1.75
CA GLN A 200 -5.84 20.10 0.67
C GLN A 200 -4.34 19.84 0.89
N GLY A 201 -3.62 19.55 -0.20
CA GLY A 201 -2.18 19.26 -0.17
C GLY A 201 -1.81 17.84 0.27
N THR A 202 -2.78 16.96 0.53
CA THR A 202 -2.55 15.54 0.80
C THR A 202 -2.66 14.71 -0.49
N PRO A 203 -2.02 13.51 -0.57
CA PRO A 203 -2.22 12.58 -1.70
C PRO A 203 -3.70 12.26 -1.95
N GLY A 204 -4.49 12.20 -0.87
CA GLY A 204 -5.93 12.01 -0.96
C GLY A 204 -6.63 13.14 -1.73
N ALA A 205 -6.26 14.39 -1.46
CA ALA A 205 -6.82 15.55 -2.16
C ALA A 205 -6.45 15.57 -3.64
N GLU A 206 -5.24 15.18 -4.03
CA GLU A 206 -4.83 15.12 -5.44
C GLU A 206 -5.76 14.19 -6.25
N PHE A 207 -6.10 13.02 -5.69
CA PHE A 207 -7.05 12.10 -6.32
C PHE A 207 -8.46 12.72 -6.40
N VAL A 208 -8.92 13.32 -5.30
CA VAL A 208 -10.26 13.94 -5.21
C VAL A 208 -10.42 15.08 -6.20
N GLU A 209 -9.43 15.95 -6.35
CA GLU A 209 -9.45 17.08 -7.30
C GLU A 209 -9.46 16.59 -8.74
N LYS A 210 -8.57 15.64 -9.06
CA LYS A 210 -8.43 15.10 -10.40
C LYS A 210 -9.70 14.42 -10.88
N PHE A 211 -10.30 13.59 -10.03
CA PHE A 211 -11.48 12.79 -10.41
C PHE A 211 -12.80 13.42 -10.00
N GLN A 212 -12.78 14.50 -9.21
CA GLN A 212 -13.97 15.20 -8.71
C GLN A 212 -14.97 14.24 -8.02
N VAL A 213 -14.46 13.42 -7.10
CA VAL A 213 -15.23 12.43 -6.32
C VAL A 213 -15.50 12.91 -4.88
N GLY A 214 -15.35 14.20 -4.64
CA GLY A 214 -15.38 14.78 -3.30
C GLY A 214 -15.09 16.28 -3.28
N LEU A 215 -14.82 16.79 -2.07
CA LEU A 215 -14.49 18.18 -1.80
C LEU A 215 -13.14 18.26 -1.06
N CYS A 216 -12.30 19.22 -1.46
CA CYS A 216 -11.05 19.50 -0.78
C CYS A 216 -11.19 20.74 0.10
N VAL A 217 -10.84 20.60 1.37
CA VAL A 217 -10.98 21.64 2.40
C VAL A 217 -9.64 22.06 2.97
N THR A 218 -9.55 23.29 3.46
CA THR A 218 -8.36 23.79 4.17
C THR A 218 -8.26 23.16 5.58
N ASN A 219 -7.11 23.31 6.24
CA ASN A 219 -6.93 22.88 7.62
C ASN A 219 -7.96 23.50 8.58
N GLU A 220 -8.25 24.79 8.43
CA GLU A 220 -9.22 25.51 9.25
C GLU A 220 -10.64 24.91 9.07
N GLN A 221 -11.03 24.69 7.82
CA GLN A 221 -12.30 24.07 7.48
C GLN A 221 -12.40 22.62 7.98
N MET A 222 -11.30 21.86 7.95
CA MET A 222 -11.26 20.48 8.44
C MET A 222 -11.40 20.42 9.97
N GLN A 223 -10.81 21.36 10.71
CA GLN A 223 -10.93 21.43 12.18
C GLN A 223 -12.33 21.84 12.64
N GLN A 224 -12.99 22.72 11.88
CA GLN A 224 -14.34 23.21 12.17
C GLN A 224 -15.37 22.60 11.22
N LEU A 225 -15.17 21.34 10.83
CA LEU A 225 -15.90 20.74 9.72
C LEU A 225 -17.42 20.68 9.96
N ASP A 226 -18.14 21.57 9.29
CA ASP A 226 -19.59 21.57 9.14
C ASP A 226 -19.94 21.25 7.67
N ILE A 227 -20.36 20.01 7.45
CA ILE A 227 -20.67 19.50 6.12
C ILE A 227 -21.94 20.13 5.58
N GLN A 228 -22.91 20.49 6.43
CA GLN A 228 -24.13 21.15 5.97
C GLN A 228 -23.80 22.51 5.37
N SER A 229 -22.98 23.31 6.07
CA SER A 229 -22.50 24.59 5.57
C SER A 229 -21.64 24.43 4.29
N LEU A 230 -20.79 23.40 4.23
CA LEU A 230 -19.97 23.12 3.05
C LEU A 230 -20.84 22.74 1.83
N VAL A 231 -21.83 21.89 2.02
CA VAL A 231 -22.78 21.48 0.97
C VAL A 231 -23.62 22.68 0.51
N MET A 232 -24.14 23.48 1.44
CA MET A 232 -24.95 24.67 1.12
C MET A 232 -24.18 25.74 0.36
N SER A 233 -22.86 25.85 0.61
CA SER A 233 -21.98 26.78 -0.10
C SER A 233 -21.43 26.20 -1.42
N THR A 234 -21.58 24.90 -1.67
CA THR A 234 -21.13 24.26 -2.91
C THR A 234 -22.23 24.39 -3.99
N PRO A 235 -21.91 24.85 -5.21
CA PRO A 235 -22.88 24.92 -6.30
C PRO A 235 -23.56 23.57 -6.55
N ARG A 236 -24.89 23.58 -6.72
CA ARG A 236 -25.69 22.36 -6.93
C ARG A 236 -25.17 21.49 -8.10
N GLU A 237 -24.82 22.11 -9.22
CA GLU A 237 -24.26 21.40 -10.38
C GLU A 237 -22.94 20.69 -10.05
N GLN A 238 -22.11 21.30 -9.19
CA GLN A 238 -20.87 20.68 -8.73
C GLN A 238 -21.15 19.46 -7.84
N LEU A 239 -22.10 19.55 -6.92
CA LEU A 239 -22.51 18.42 -6.08
C LEU A 239 -23.09 17.26 -6.91
N GLU A 240 -23.99 17.55 -7.84
CA GLU A 240 -24.55 16.55 -8.75
C GLU A 240 -23.46 15.86 -9.58
N ARG A 241 -22.47 16.62 -10.05
CA ARG A 241 -21.30 16.08 -10.75
C ARG A 241 -20.45 15.19 -9.87
N ILE A 242 -20.19 15.60 -8.62
CA ILE A 242 -19.43 14.81 -7.65
C ILE A 242 -20.12 13.46 -7.42
N LEU A 243 -21.42 13.47 -7.08
CA LEU A 243 -22.18 12.24 -6.82
C LEU A 243 -22.17 11.30 -8.02
N LYS A 244 -22.38 11.83 -9.24
CA LYS A 244 -22.35 11.03 -10.47
C LYS A 244 -20.97 10.41 -10.71
N LYS A 245 -19.88 11.13 -10.44
CA LYS A 245 -18.52 10.65 -10.64
C LYS A 245 -18.10 9.65 -9.56
N THR A 246 -18.47 9.87 -8.30
CA THR A 246 -18.29 8.88 -7.23
C THR A 246 -18.97 7.56 -7.60
N ALA A 247 -20.22 7.61 -8.04
CA ALA A 247 -20.95 6.40 -8.46
C ALA A 247 -20.33 5.71 -9.68
N ALA A 248 -19.82 6.48 -10.66
CA ALA A 248 -19.12 5.91 -11.81
C ALA A 248 -17.77 5.28 -11.44
N MET A 249 -17.14 5.74 -10.35
CA MET A 249 -15.86 5.24 -9.86
C MET A 249 -16.02 4.02 -8.94
N ALA A 250 -17.18 3.87 -8.29
CA ALA A 250 -17.46 2.82 -7.32
C ALA A 250 -17.07 1.39 -7.80
N PRO A 251 -17.42 0.95 -9.02
CA PRO A 251 -17.06 -0.39 -9.48
C PRO A 251 -15.55 -0.61 -9.59
N LEU A 252 -14.77 0.44 -9.87
CA LEU A 252 -13.31 0.32 -9.97
C LEU A 252 -12.68 0.03 -8.59
N MET A 253 -13.20 0.69 -7.55
CA MET A 253 -12.73 0.54 -6.17
C MET A 253 -13.13 -0.82 -5.58
N GLU A 254 -14.34 -1.28 -5.92
CA GLU A 254 -14.85 -2.59 -5.53
C GLU A 254 -14.11 -3.74 -6.23
N GLU A 255 -13.75 -3.57 -7.50
CA GLU A 255 -13.01 -4.59 -8.26
C GLU A 255 -11.51 -4.64 -7.95
N GLY A 256 -10.98 -3.71 -7.15
CA GLY A 256 -9.53 -3.61 -6.91
C GLY A 256 -8.75 -3.20 -8.16
N ALA A 257 -9.35 -2.38 -9.03
CA ALA A 257 -8.82 -2.09 -10.36
C ALA A 257 -7.49 -1.32 -10.31
N TYR A 258 -7.31 -0.41 -9.35
CA TYR A 258 -6.08 0.37 -9.21
C TYR A 258 -4.92 -0.49 -8.72
N SER A 259 -5.15 -1.34 -7.71
CA SER A 259 -4.20 -2.32 -7.19
C SER A 259 -3.80 -3.33 -8.26
N LYS A 260 -4.77 -3.89 -9.02
CA LYS A 260 -4.46 -4.78 -10.15
C LYS A 260 -3.58 -4.09 -11.19
N THR A 261 -3.92 -2.86 -11.57
CA THR A 261 -3.15 -2.08 -12.54
C THR A 261 -1.74 -1.77 -12.03
N LEU A 262 -1.61 -1.41 -10.75
CA LEU A 262 -0.34 -1.13 -10.09
C LEU A 262 0.59 -2.35 -10.11
N LEU A 263 0.06 -3.52 -9.71
CA LEU A 263 0.81 -4.78 -9.70
C LEU A 263 1.28 -5.19 -11.10
N MET A 264 0.41 -5.10 -12.11
CA MET A 264 0.79 -5.41 -13.50
C MET A 264 1.84 -4.42 -14.02
N HIS A 265 1.67 -3.12 -13.77
CA HIS A 265 2.61 -2.11 -14.23
C HIS A 265 3.99 -2.29 -13.60
N ALA A 266 4.04 -2.56 -12.29
CA ALA A 266 5.28 -2.82 -11.59
C ALA A 266 5.99 -4.10 -12.05
N LEU A 267 5.23 -5.17 -12.33
CA LEU A 267 5.78 -6.38 -12.93
C LEU A 267 6.48 -6.08 -14.25
N VAL A 268 5.78 -5.40 -15.17
CA VAL A 268 6.32 -5.06 -16.50
C VAL A 268 7.56 -4.17 -16.35
N ALA A 269 7.48 -3.10 -15.57
CA ALA A 269 8.58 -2.19 -15.35
C ALA A 269 9.83 -2.90 -14.78
N ALA A 270 9.66 -3.77 -13.79
CA ALA A 270 10.77 -4.53 -13.21
C ALA A 270 11.43 -5.46 -14.23
N GLN A 271 10.65 -6.14 -15.08
CA GLN A 271 11.20 -7.00 -16.14
C GLN A 271 11.92 -6.19 -17.23
N GLU A 272 11.38 -5.05 -17.66
CA GLU A 272 12.03 -4.16 -18.62
C GLU A 272 13.38 -3.63 -18.09
N LEU A 273 13.45 -3.29 -16.81
CA LEU A 273 14.70 -2.86 -16.16
C LEU A 273 15.76 -3.96 -16.18
N LYS A 274 15.37 -5.22 -16.01
CA LYS A 274 16.29 -6.36 -16.08
C LYS A 274 16.77 -6.60 -17.51
N ILE A 275 15.88 -6.55 -18.49
CA ILE A 275 16.23 -6.70 -19.91
C ILE A 275 17.26 -5.65 -20.34
N LYS A 276 17.09 -4.39 -19.90
CA LYS A 276 18.04 -3.30 -20.17
C LYS A 276 19.44 -3.52 -19.59
N LYS A 277 19.60 -4.40 -18.60
CA LYS A 277 20.89 -4.74 -17.97
C LYS A 277 21.61 -5.90 -18.66
N ILE A 278 20.95 -6.63 -19.56
CA ILE A 278 21.57 -7.71 -20.34
C ILE A 278 22.52 -7.06 -21.35
N LYS A 279 23.80 -7.45 -21.28
CA LYS A 279 24.85 -6.99 -22.19
C LYS A 279 24.91 -7.84 -23.46
#